data_AF-A0A8T3KWF6-F1
#
_entry.id   AF-A0A8T3KWF6-F1
#
_cell.length_a   1.000
_cell.length_b   1.000
_cell.length_c   1.000
_cell.angle_alpha   90.00
_cell.angle_beta   90.00
_cell.angle_gamma   90.00
#
_symmetry.space_group_name_H-M   'P 1'
#
loop_
_entity.id
_entity.type
_entity.pdbx_description
1 polymer ?
#
loop_
_entity_poly.entity_id
_entity_poly.type
_entity_poly.pdbx_seq_one_letter_code
_entity_poly.pdbx_strand_id
1 'polypeptide(L)'
;MTVKRLRSAGPFLLLLFLALLFSSSVGAGCPSLHSGDLQEVEEVFDGDTLLLVDGRRIRLIGINTPETGWKETPDEPHAKAAKRQLERLIAKSGNWIRLEIGQQRRDRYRRLLAHIYSQQACRDAQDAKRDVQVPLLPSLITTV
;
A
#
# COMPACT_ATOMS: atom_id res chain seq x y z
N MET A 1 55.88 -51.21 -13.36
CA MET A 1 54.86 -50.61 -12.49
C MET A 1 54.62 -49.17 -12.93
N THR A 2 53.54 -48.91 -13.66
CA THR A 2 53.19 -47.59 -14.21
C THR A 2 52.28 -46.84 -13.24
N VAL A 3 52.78 -45.78 -12.61
CA VAL A 3 51.99 -44.85 -11.81
C VAL A 3 51.25 -43.87 -12.73
N LYS A 4 49.93 -44.03 -12.85
CA LYS A 4 49.04 -43.07 -13.52
C LYS A 4 48.95 -41.80 -12.66
N ARG A 5 49.55 -40.71 -13.14
CA ARG A 5 49.37 -39.37 -12.54
C ARG A 5 47.92 -38.92 -12.73
N LEU A 6 47.17 -38.89 -11.64
CA LEU A 6 45.82 -38.35 -11.59
C LEU A 6 45.91 -36.82 -11.72
N ARG A 7 45.48 -36.29 -12.86
CA ARG A 7 45.44 -34.83 -13.11
C ARG A 7 44.28 -34.25 -12.29
N SER A 8 44.60 -33.43 -11.30
CA SER A 8 43.64 -32.74 -10.44
C SER A 8 42.86 -31.69 -11.25
N ALA A 9 41.64 -32.02 -11.66
CA ALA A 9 40.65 -31.06 -12.17
C ALA A 9 40.06 -30.18 -11.04
N GLY A 10 40.87 -29.85 -10.03
CA GLY A 10 40.44 -29.31 -8.74
C GLY A 10 40.18 -27.81 -8.68
N PRO A 11 41.01 -26.93 -9.29
CA PRO A 11 40.85 -25.49 -9.04
C PRO A 11 39.78 -24.84 -9.92
N PHE A 12 39.54 -25.37 -11.13
CA PHE A 12 38.59 -24.78 -12.08
C PHE A 12 37.13 -25.03 -11.69
N LEU A 13 36.85 -26.22 -11.13
CA LEU A 13 35.50 -26.58 -10.68
C LEU A 13 35.11 -25.87 -9.38
N LEU A 14 36.09 -25.62 -8.50
CA LEU A 14 35.90 -24.87 -7.25
C LEU A 14 35.67 -23.37 -7.49
N LEU A 15 36.40 -22.76 -8.45
CA LEU A 15 36.22 -21.36 -8.83
C LEU A 15 34.86 -21.10 -9.51
N LEU A 16 34.37 -22.05 -10.32
CA LEU A 16 33.03 -21.98 -10.90
C LEU A 16 31.93 -22.04 -9.82
N PHE A 17 32.11 -22.90 -8.81
CA PHE A 17 31.19 -23.04 -7.69
C PHE A 17 31.16 -21.78 -6.80
N LEU A 18 32.32 -21.14 -6.56
CA LEU A 18 32.42 -19.91 -5.76
C LEU A 18 31.82 -18.69 -6.48
N ALA A 19 31.94 -18.62 -7.81
CA ALA A 19 31.31 -17.58 -8.64
C ALA A 19 29.77 -17.69 -8.68
N LEU A 20 29.25 -18.92 -8.64
CA LEU A 20 27.80 -19.19 -8.53
C LEU A 20 27.22 -18.75 -7.19
N LEU A 21 27.99 -18.85 -6.09
CA LEU A 21 27.55 -18.38 -4.76
C LEU A 21 27.50 -16.84 -4.65
N PHE A 22 28.30 -16.12 -5.44
CA PHE A 22 28.37 -14.66 -5.41
C PHE A 22 27.30 -13.95 -6.26
N SER A 23 26.58 -14.67 -7.12
CA SER A 23 25.58 -14.07 -8.04
C SER A 23 24.18 -13.93 -7.44
N SER A 24 23.97 -14.33 -6.18
CA SER A 24 22.65 -14.29 -5.52
C SER A 24 22.38 -12.91 -4.89
N SER A 25 22.48 -11.84 -5.67
CA SER A 25 21.88 -10.55 -5.32
C SER A 25 20.71 -10.30 -6.27
N VAL A 26 19.65 -11.11 -6.14
CA VAL A 26 18.36 -10.78 -6.72
C VAL A 26 17.81 -9.63 -5.87
N GLY A 27 18.15 -8.41 -6.26
CA GLY A 27 17.42 -7.23 -5.80
C GLY A 27 15.99 -7.38 -6.29
N ALA A 28 15.06 -7.61 -5.36
CA ALA A 28 13.64 -7.49 -5.64
C ALA A 28 13.39 -6.04 -6.07
N GLY A 29 13.40 -5.80 -7.39
CA GLY A 29 13.10 -4.51 -7.96
C GLY A 29 11.68 -4.14 -7.57
N CYS A 30 11.53 -3.09 -6.78
CA CYS A 30 10.24 -2.44 -6.59
C CYS A 30 9.74 -2.08 -8.00
N PRO A 31 8.56 -2.56 -8.45
CA PRO A 31 8.00 -2.08 -9.70
C PRO A 31 7.89 -0.56 -9.57
N SER A 32 8.56 0.13 -10.49
CA SER A 32 8.49 1.59 -10.59
C SER A 32 7.01 1.97 -10.67
N LEU A 33 6.55 2.67 -9.64
CA LEU A 33 5.21 3.23 -9.58
C LEU A 33 5.02 4.08 -10.84
N HIS A 34 4.11 3.67 -11.72
CA HIS A 34 3.69 4.53 -12.81
C HIS A 34 3.00 5.74 -12.20
N SER A 35 3.46 6.95 -12.51
CA SER A 35 2.84 8.19 -12.04
C SER A 35 1.35 8.30 -12.38
N GLY A 36 0.86 7.53 -13.36
CA GLY A 36 -0.56 7.42 -13.71
C GLY A 36 -1.44 6.72 -12.66
N ASP A 37 -0.85 6.01 -11.70
CA ASP A 37 -1.59 5.34 -10.62
C ASP A 37 -1.83 6.25 -9.40
N LEU A 38 -1.15 7.41 -9.33
CA LEU A 38 -1.28 8.36 -8.23
C LEU A 38 -2.45 9.32 -8.50
N GLN A 39 -3.22 9.57 -7.45
CA GLN A 39 -4.38 10.44 -7.45
C GLN A 39 -4.21 11.48 -6.35
N GLU A 40 -4.49 12.73 -6.69
CA GLU A 40 -4.42 13.84 -5.75
C GLU A 40 -5.73 13.95 -4.96
N VAL A 41 -5.60 14.08 -3.64
CA VAL A 41 -6.74 14.32 -2.74
C VAL A 41 -7.00 15.82 -2.64
N GLU A 42 -8.24 16.21 -2.91
CA GLU A 42 -8.72 17.58 -2.75
C GLU A 42 -9.17 17.84 -1.31
N GLU A 43 -10.05 16.98 -0.78
CA GLU A 43 -10.64 17.16 0.54
C GLU A 43 -10.97 15.83 1.22
N VAL A 44 -10.88 15.78 2.54
CA VAL A 44 -11.40 14.69 3.37
C VAL A 44 -12.75 15.09 3.95
N PHE A 45 -13.81 14.37 3.61
CA PHE A 45 -15.14 14.64 4.18
C PHE A 45 -15.24 14.08 5.58
N ASP A 46 -14.99 12.78 5.73
CA ASP A 46 -15.16 11.97 6.94
C ASP A 46 -13.96 11.05 7.17
N GLY A 47 -13.97 10.26 8.24
CA GLY A 47 -12.89 9.30 8.52
C GLY A 47 -12.76 8.15 7.49
N ASP A 48 -13.71 8.02 6.56
CA ASP A 48 -13.74 6.98 5.52
C ASP A 48 -14.07 7.51 4.11
N THR A 49 -14.28 8.82 3.95
CA THR A 49 -14.77 9.41 2.69
C THR A 49 -13.90 10.59 2.27
N LEU A 50 -13.42 10.57 1.02
CA LEU A 50 -12.52 11.58 0.46
C LEU A 50 -12.93 12.01 -0.96
N LEU A 51 -12.55 13.22 -1.33
CA LEU A 51 -12.70 13.83 -2.65
C LEU A 51 -11.35 13.88 -3.34
N LEU A 52 -11.30 13.42 -4.57
CA LEU A 52 -10.15 13.61 -5.44
C LEU A 52 -10.30 14.89 -6.25
N VAL A 53 -9.19 15.47 -6.68
CA VAL A 53 -9.15 16.66 -7.55
C VAL A 53 -9.91 16.45 -8.87
N ASP A 54 -10.08 15.22 -9.32
CA ASP A 54 -10.89 14.89 -10.50
C ASP A 54 -12.41 14.85 -10.25
N GLY A 55 -12.84 15.18 -9.04
CA GLY A 55 -14.24 15.22 -8.61
C GLY A 55 -14.83 13.87 -8.19
N ARG A 56 -14.06 12.77 -8.22
CA ARG A 56 -14.54 11.48 -7.73
C ARG A 56 -14.55 11.43 -6.21
N ARG A 57 -15.68 10.95 -5.67
CA ARG A 57 -15.81 10.63 -4.24
C ARG A 57 -15.45 9.18 -4.00
N ILE A 58 -14.52 8.95 -3.08
CA ILE A 58 -14.05 7.63 -2.69
C ILE A 58 -14.56 7.32 -1.29
N ARG A 59 -15.15 6.14 -1.09
CA ARG A 59 -15.40 5.55 0.23
C ARG A 59 -14.44 4.40 0.45
N LEU A 60 -13.78 4.41 1.61
CA LEU A 60 -12.81 3.40 1.98
C LEU A 60 -13.51 2.08 2.31
N ILE A 61 -13.03 0.99 1.69
CA ILE A 61 -13.56 -0.35 1.95
C ILE A 61 -13.02 -0.87 3.28
N GLY A 62 -13.92 -1.39 4.13
CA GLY A 62 -13.55 -2.01 5.40
C GLY A 62 -13.28 -1.01 6.54
N ILE A 63 -13.54 0.28 6.31
CA ILE A 63 -13.48 1.32 7.33
C ILE A 63 -14.90 1.84 7.52
N ASN A 64 -15.38 1.83 8.76
CA ASN A 64 -16.61 2.49 9.14
C ASN A 64 -16.25 3.48 10.25
N THR A 65 -16.34 4.76 9.96
CA THR A 65 -16.02 5.80 10.95
C THR A 65 -17.29 6.50 11.38
N PRO A 66 -17.31 7.06 12.61
CA PRO A 66 -18.39 7.93 13.02
C PRO A 66 -18.58 9.05 12.00
N GLU A 67 -19.81 9.28 11.58
CA GLU A 67 -20.12 10.23 10.51
C GLU A 67 -20.03 11.67 11.06
N THR A 68 -19.48 12.59 10.27
CA THR A 68 -19.53 14.01 10.63
C THR A 68 -20.96 14.49 10.44
N GLY A 69 -21.49 15.22 11.41
CA GLY A 69 -22.86 15.70 11.39
C GLY A 69 -23.09 16.63 10.19
N TRP A 70 -24.23 16.49 9.51
CA TRP A 70 -24.61 17.37 8.41
C TRP A 70 -25.62 18.42 8.88
N LYS A 71 -25.34 19.71 8.61
CA LYS A 71 -26.17 20.86 8.98
C LYS A 71 -26.43 20.96 10.49
N GLU A 72 -27.65 20.67 10.93
CA GLU A 72 -28.08 20.79 12.33
C GLU A 72 -27.93 19.46 13.10
N THR A 73 -27.44 18.41 12.45
CA THR A 73 -27.14 17.15 13.13
C THR A 73 -25.81 17.28 13.87
N PRO A 74 -25.75 16.97 15.19
CA PRO A 74 -24.50 16.96 15.92
C PRO A 74 -23.56 15.87 15.37
N ASP A 75 -22.27 16.16 15.37
CA ASP A 75 -21.24 15.20 15.02
C ASP A 75 -21.31 13.98 15.93
N GLU A 76 -21.12 12.79 15.36
CA GLU A 76 -20.96 11.60 16.19
C GLU A 76 -19.68 11.71 17.04
N PRO A 77 -19.67 11.14 18.25
CA PRO A 77 -18.46 11.09 19.07
C PRO A 77 -17.28 10.56 18.25
N HIS A 78 -16.14 11.24 18.34
CA HIS A 78 -14.90 10.89 17.62
C HIS A 78 -14.89 11.11 16.08
N ALA A 79 -15.97 11.58 15.45
CA ALA A 79 -15.99 11.87 14.00
C ALA A 79 -14.85 12.83 13.58
N LYS A 80 -14.69 13.95 14.31
CA LYS A 80 -13.59 14.91 14.07
C LYS A 80 -12.20 14.30 14.29
N ALA A 81 -12.07 13.35 15.21
CA ALA A 81 -10.79 12.72 15.49
C ALA A 81 -10.39 11.78 14.36
N ALA A 82 -11.34 10.99 13.85
CA ALA A 82 -11.15 10.11 12.71
C ALA A 82 -10.80 10.91 11.44
N LYS A 83 -11.55 11.98 11.15
CA LYS A 83 -11.26 12.90 10.03
C LYS A 83 -9.84 13.45 10.10
N ARG A 84 -9.45 14.06 11.24
CA ARG A 84 -8.09 14.60 11.44
C ARG A 84 -6.99 13.55 11.34
N GLN A 85 -7.29 12.29 11.65
CA GLN A 85 -6.32 11.21 11.50
C GLN A 85 -6.09 10.88 10.02
N LEU A 86 -7.16 10.75 9.24
CA LEU A 86 -7.07 10.53 7.81
C LEU A 86 -6.36 11.69 7.09
N GLU A 87 -6.72 12.94 7.41
CA GLU A 87 -6.05 14.13 6.89
C GLU A 87 -4.54 14.11 7.16
N ARG A 88 -4.12 13.76 8.39
CA ARG A 88 -2.69 13.68 8.75
C ARG A 88 -1.94 12.63 7.93
N LEU A 89 -2.57 11.50 7.60
CA LEU A 89 -1.95 10.43 6.82
C LEU A 89 -1.79 10.81 5.35
N ILE A 90 -2.81 11.48 4.80
CA ILE A 90 -2.79 12.00 3.43
C ILE A 90 -1.74 13.11 3.31
N ALA A 91 -1.68 14.04 4.27
CA ALA A 91 -0.69 15.10 4.32
C ALA A 91 0.75 14.55 4.39
N LYS A 92 0.99 13.49 5.18
CA LYS A 92 2.27 12.79 5.22
C LYS A 92 2.68 12.16 3.88
N SER A 93 1.70 11.85 3.03
CA SER A 93 1.90 11.32 1.68
C SER A 93 1.97 12.41 0.61
N GLY A 94 2.01 13.69 1.01
CA GLY A 94 2.04 14.82 0.08
C GLY A 94 0.73 15.03 -0.68
N ASN A 95 -0.40 14.58 -0.14
CA ASN A 95 -1.73 14.57 -0.78
C ASN A 95 -1.87 13.64 -2.00
N TRP A 96 -0.86 12.80 -2.26
CA TRP A 96 -0.89 11.79 -3.31
C TRP A 96 -1.17 10.41 -2.74
N ILE A 97 -2.19 9.75 -3.25
CA ILE A 97 -2.59 8.41 -2.87
C ILE A 97 -2.69 7.50 -4.10
N ARG A 98 -2.50 6.20 -3.88
CA ARG A 98 -2.84 5.18 -4.87
C ARG A 98 -4.19 4.57 -4.50
N LEU A 99 -5.02 4.34 -5.52
CA LEU A 99 -6.32 3.71 -5.35
C LEU A 99 -6.28 2.27 -5.83
N GLU A 100 -6.75 1.36 -4.99
CA GLU A 100 -7.08 0.00 -5.40
C GLU A 100 -8.60 -0.18 -5.34
N ILE A 101 -9.22 -0.26 -6.52
CA ILE A 101 -10.67 -0.38 -6.63
C ILE A 101 -11.06 -1.79 -6.17
N GLY A 102 -12.02 -1.87 -5.26
CA GLY A 102 -12.53 -3.16 -4.78
C GLY A 102 -13.34 -3.90 -5.84
N GLN A 103 -13.75 -5.15 -5.52
CA GLN A 103 -14.58 -5.98 -6.41
C GLN A 103 -15.86 -5.25 -6.84
N GLN A 104 -16.52 -4.57 -5.90
CA GLN A 104 -17.61 -3.67 -6.20
C GLN A 104 -17.05 -2.28 -6.44
N ARG A 105 -17.23 -1.75 -7.66
CA ARG A 105 -16.67 -0.43 -8.01
C ARG A 105 -17.41 0.73 -7.37
N ARG A 106 -18.74 0.64 -7.21
CA ARG A 106 -19.57 1.74 -6.73
C ARG A 106 -20.66 1.28 -5.77
N ASP A 107 -20.99 2.14 -4.82
CA ASP A 107 -22.14 1.96 -3.92
C ASP A 107 -23.44 2.55 -4.49
N ARG A 108 -24.54 2.41 -3.74
CA ARG A 108 -25.86 2.95 -4.09
C ARG A 108 -25.89 4.48 -4.22
N TYR A 109 -24.92 5.17 -3.63
CA TYR A 109 -24.75 6.62 -3.66
C TYR A 109 -23.78 7.09 -4.76
N ARG A 110 -23.35 6.18 -5.63
CA ARG A 110 -22.39 6.42 -6.73
C ARG A 110 -20.99 6.82 -6.27
N ARG A 111 -20.61 6.56 -5.01
CA ARG A 111 -19.24 6.69 -4.51
C ARG A 111 -18.40 5.52 -5.02
N LEU A 112 -17.13 5.79 -5.37
CA LEU A 112 -16.19 4.73 -5.73
C LEU A 112 -15.73 4.01 -4.45
N LEU A 113 -15.74 2.69 -4.46
CA LEU A 113 -15.24 1.90 -3.34
C LEU A 113 -13.79 1.49 -3.63
N ALA A 114 -12.87 1.93 -2.79
CA ALA A 114 -11.45 1.65 -2.98
C ALA A 114 -10.69 1.57 -1.65
N HIS A 115 -9.55 0.88 -1.69
CA HIS A 115 -8.49 1.01 -0.68
C HIS A 115 -7.50 2.10 -1.09
N ILE A 116 -6.88 2.75 -0.10
CA ILE A 116 -5.90 3.81 -0.31
C ILE A 116 -4.53 3.41 0.21
N TYR A 117 -3.50 3.71 -0.56
CA TYR A 117 -2.10 3.47 -0.22
C TYR A 117 -1.29 4.74 -0.40
N SER A 118 -0.26 4.94 0.42
CA SER A 118 0.67 6.06 0.24
C SER A 118 1.62 5.76 -0.90
N GLN A 119 2.18 6.82 -1.49
CA GLN A 119 3.23 6.72 -2.50
C GLN A 119 4.45 5.90 -2.03
N GLN A 120 4.70 5.82 -0.72
CA GLN A 120 5.87 5.15 -0.15
C GLN A 120 5.65 3.65 0.14
N ALA A 121 4.43 3.12 0.01
CA ALA A 121 4.09 1.74 0.37
C ALA A 121 4.65 0.64 -0.57
N CYS A 122 5.61 0.97 -1.45
CA CYS A 122 6.29 -0.05 -2.28
C CYS A 122 7.10 -1.06 -1.44
N ARG A 123 7.32 -0.82 -0.14
CA ARG A 123 7.92 -1.81 0.78
C ARG A 123 6.97 -2.95 1.16
N ASP A 124 5.66 -2.70 1.15
CA ASP A 124 4.64 -3.63 1.70
C ASP A 124 3.78 -4.28 0.59
N ALA A 125 3.90 -3.79 -0.66
CA ALA A 125 3.11 -4.27 -1.80
C ALA A 125 3.47 -5.71 -2.25
N GLN A 126 4.62 -6.25 -1.83
CA GLN A 126 4.95 -7.67 -2.03
C GLN A 126 4.33 -8.58 -0.95
N ASP A 127 3.97 -8.02 0.21
CA ASP A 127 3.23 -8.71 1.27
C ASP A 127 1.72 -8.70 1.03
N ALA A 128 1.17 -7.77 0.24
CA ALA A 128 -0.28 -7.71 -0.06
C ALA A 128 -0.87 -8.96 -0.77
N LYS A 129 -0.05 -9.92 -1.21
CA LYS A 129 -0.50 -11.21 -1.76
C LYS A 129 -0.49 -12.36 -0.75
N ARG A 130 0.04 -12.15 0.46
CA ARG A 130 -0.06 -13.05 1.61
C ARG A 130 -0.46 -12.19 2.81
N ASP A 131 -1.72 -12.29 3.19
CA ASP A 131 -2.32 -11.61 4.36
C ASP A 131 -2.89 -10.21 4.06
N VAL A 132 -4.17 -10.22 3.68
CA VAL A 132 -5.25 -9.38 4.24
C VAL A 132 -4.80 -8.03 4.84
N GLN A 133 -5.11 -6.94 4.11
CA GLN A 133 -5.36 -5.58 4.63
C GLN A 133 -4.29 -4.97 5.53
N VAL A 134 -3.40 -4.15 4.94
CA VAL A 134 -2.83 -3.02 5.68
C VAL A 134 -3.16 -1.73 4.94
N PRO A 135 -4.36 -1.14 5.18
CA PRO A 135 -4.62 0.26 4.83
C PRO A 135 -3.63 1.16 5.59
N LEU A 136 -3.57 2.43 5.20
CA LEU A 136 -2.69 3.49 5.75
C LEU A 136 -2.83 3.78 7.26
N LEU A 137 -2.94 2.80 8.16
CA LEU A 137 -3.17 3.01 9.58
C LEU A 137 -2.32 2.08 10.45
N PRO A 138 -1.50 2.63 11.36
CA PRO A 138 -1.11 1.90 12.56
C PRO A 138 -2.34 1.72 13.46
N SER A 139 -2.88 0.50 13.49
CA SER A 139 -3.51 -0.23 14.61
C SER A 139 -4.41 0.48 15.65
N LEU A 140 -5.01 1.65 15.41
CA LEU A 140 -5.75 2.39 16.45
C LEU A 140 -7.19 2.85 16.14
N ILE A 141 -7.90 2.23 15.18
CA ILE A 141 -9.33 2.59 14.92
C ILE A 141 -10.32 1.47 15.28
N THR A 142 -9.84 0.30 15.71
CA THR A 142 -10.73 -0.78 16.18
C THR A 142 -10.81 -0.77 17.70
N THR A 143 -11.60 0.13 18.30
CA THR A 143 -12.35 -0.06 19.56
C THR A 143 -13.11 1.23 19.86
N VAL A 144 -14.39 1.27 19.50
CA VAL A 144 -15.46 1.91 20.30
C VAL A 144 -16.62 0.94 20.30
#